data_AF-W1XKL3-F1
#
_entry.id   AF-W1XKL3-F1
#
_cell.length_a   1.000
_cell.length_b   1.000
_cell.length_c   1.000
_cell.angle_alpha   90.00
_cell.angle_beta   90.00
_cell.angle_gamma   90.00
#
_symmetry.space_group_name_H-M   'P 1'
#
loop_
_entity.id
_entity.type
_entity.pdbx_description
1 polymer ?
#
loop_
_entity_poly.entity_id
_entity_poly.type
_entity_poly.pdbx_seq_one_letter_code
_entity_poly.pdbx_strand_id
1 'polypeptide(L)'
;KVEKFEKDTVVLSSGRKVRAQAVIMAIGVAPETKLAEDSDIELGETGAIKVDSNYKTNDEDIYAVGDAIEVYNSLTHSYTKLFLYHKS
;
A
#
# COMPACT_ATOMS: atom_id res chain seq x y z
N LYS A 1 -2.87 -12.92 17.74
CA LYS A 1 -1.91 -11.89 17.27
C LYS A 1 -0.51 -12.50 17.32
N VAL A 2 0.37 -12.22 16.36
CA VAL A 2 1.77 -12.68 16.43
C VAL A 2 2.53 -11.76 17.37
N GLU A 3 3.37 -12.32 18.23
CA GLU A 3 4.22 -11.60 19.17
C GLU A 3 5.64 -11.48 18.64
N LYS A 4 6.23 -12.57 18.15
CA LYS A 4 7.57 -12.58 17.54
C LYS A 4 7.81 -13.77 16.60
N PHE A 5 8.84 -13.65 15.77
CA PHE A 5 9.34 -14.71 14.89
C PHE A 5 10.69 -15.24 15.38
N GLU A 6 10.82 -16.57 15.43
CA GLU A 6 12.06 -17.32 15.65
C GLU A 6 12.39 -18.12 14.36
N LYS A 7 13.60 -18.70 14.26
CA LYS A 7 14.16 -19.27 13.02
C LYS A 7 13.20 -20.16 12.22
N ASP A 8 12.42 -21.00 12.90
CA ASP A 8 11.42 -21.89 12.29
C ASP A 8 10.09 -21.89 13.05
N THR A 9 9.82 -20.85 13.86
CA THR A 9 8.71 -20.85 14.83
C THR A 9 8.07 -19.46 14.95
N VAL A 10 6.75 -19.41 14.88
CA VAL A 10 5.93 -18.22 15.17
C VAL A 10 5.44 -18.30 16.60
N VAL A 11 5.70 -17.27 17.41
CA VAL A 11 5.17 -17.15 18.77
C VAL A 11 3.95 -16.25 18.75
N LEU A 12 2.80 -16.79 19.16
CA LEU A 12 1.55 -16.06 19.27
C LEU A 12 1.48 -15.36 20.63
N SER A 13 0.74 -14.25 20.67
CA SER A 13 0.46 -13.49 21.90
C SER A 13 -0.26 -14.30 23.00
N SER A 14 -0.76 -15.49 22.65
CA SER A 14 -1.30 -16.47 23.60
C SER A 14 -0.23 -17.36 24.24
N GLY A 15 1.05 -17.14 23.93
CA GLY A 15 2.18 -18.00 24.32
C GLY A 15 2.35 -19.26 23.45
N ARG A 16 1.41 -19.53 22.53
CA ARG A 16 1.47 -20.70 21.65
C ARG A 16 2.58 -20.56 20.61
N LYS A 17 3.37 -21.61 20.43
CA LYS A 17 4.44 -21.69 19.43
C LYS A 17 3.99 -22.57 18.26
N VAL A 18 4.16 -22.06 17.04
CA VAL A 18 3.77 -22.76 15.80
C VAL A 18 4.99 -22.90 14.91
N ARG A 19 5.43 -24.13 14.64
CA ARG A 19 6.54 -24.39 13.73
C ARG A 19 6.11 -24.09 12.30
N ALA A 20 6.89 -23.29 11.57
CA ALA A 20 6.58 -22.87 10.22
C ALA A 20 7.86 -22.75 9.38
N GLN A 21 7.83 -23.31 8.17
CA GLN A 21 8.90 -23.16 7.18
C GLN A 21 8.67 -21.95 6.26
N ALA A 22 7.44 -21.44 6.22
CA ALA A 22 7.05 -20.22 5.54
C ALA A 22 5.88 -19.57 6.31
N VAL A 23 5.83 -18.24 6.32
CA VAL A 23 4.75 -17.46 6.96
C VAL A 23 4.20 -16.47 5.95
N ILE A 24 2.88 -16.47 5.74
CA ILE A 24 2.18 -15.51 4.88
C ILE A 24 1.46 -14.50 5.78
N MET A 25 1.83 -13.23 5.69
CA MET A 25 1.22 -12.15 6.47
C MET A 25 0.16 -11.41 5.66
N ALA A 26 -1.12 -11.71 5.93
CA ALA A 26 -2.27 -11.06 5.29
C ALA A 26 -2.94 -10.01 6.20
N ILE A 27 -2.13 -9.13 6.81
CA ILE A 27 -2.61 -8.09 7.77
C ILE A 27 -3.05 -6.78 7.10
N GLY A 28 -3.15 -6.76 5.77
CA GLY A 28 -3.34 -5.56 4.97
C GLY A 28 -2.00 -4.92 4.60
N VAL A 29 -1.99 -4.20 3.47
CA VAL A 29 -0.83 -3.44 3.01
C VAL A 29 -0.99 -2.01 3.53
N ALA A 30 -0.07 -1.54 4.36
CA ALA A 30 0.05 -0.09 4.58
C ALA A 30 0.78 0.47 3.35
N PRO A 31 0.26 1.52 2.68
CA PRO A 31 0.96 2.13 1.56
C PRO A 31 2.35 2.58 2.02
N GLU A 32 3.38 2.19 1.26
CA GLU A 32 4.76 2.58 1.52
C GLU A 32 4.95 4.05 1.06
N THR A 33 4.59 5.00 1.91
CA THR A 33 4.66 6.45 1.59
C THR A 33 6.07 7.02 1.74
N LYS A 34 7.00 6.31 2.39
CA LYS A 34 8.39 6.77 2.57
C LYS A 34 9.13 7.01 1.26
N LEU A 35 8.94 6.12 0.28
CA LEU A 35 9.60 6.28 -1.02
C LEU A 35 9.07 7.51 -1.77
N ALA A 36 7.80 7.87 -1.58
CA ALA A 36 7.21 9.05 -2.21
C ALA A 36 7.60 10.35 -1.47
N GLU A 37 7.66 10.33 -0.14
CA GLU A 37 8.11 11.46 0.69
C GLU A 37 9.57 11.84 0.43
N ASP A 38 10.45 10.86 0.17
CA ASP A 38 11.88 11.09 -0.06
C ASP A 38 12.23 11.51 -1.51
N SER A 39 11.27 11.51 -2.44
CA SER A 39 11.53 11.64 -3.89
C SER A 39 11.04 12.93 -4.56
N ASP A 40 10.61 13.95 -3.80
CA ASP A 40 9.94 15.17 -4.34
C ASP A 40 8.71 14.84 -5.23
N ILE A 41 8.10 13.67 -5.05
CA ILE A 41 6.91 13.24 -5.80
C ILE A 41 5.65 13.78 -5.14
N GLU A 42 4.81 14.47 -5.91
CA GLU A 42 3.58 15.09 -5.42
C GLU A 42 2.57 14.04 -4.94
N LEU A 43 2.09 14.22 -3.71
CA LEU A 43 0.89 13.56 -3.21
C LEU A 43 -0.33 14.42 -3.50
N GLY A 44 -1.43 13.77 -3.83
CA GLY A 44 -2.70 14.43 -4.10
C GLY A 44 -3.63 14.49 -2.88
N GLU A 45 -4.89 14.87 -3.10
CA GLU A 45 -5.85 15.19 -2.03
C GLU A 45 -6.13 14.01 -1.09
N THR A 46 -6.00 12.79 -1.58
CA THR A 46 -6.22 11.57 -0.80
C THR A 46 -4.97 11.10 -0.04
N GLY A 47 -3.83 11.74 -0.27
CA GLY A 47 -2.51 11.30 0.20
C GLY A 47 -1.96 10.09 -0.56
N ALA A 48 -2.51 9.76 -1.73
CA ALA A 48 -1.89 8.85 -2.70
C ALA A 48 -1.07 9.65 -3.73
N ILE A 49 -0.26 8.95 -4.54
CA ILE A 49 0.58 9.59 -5.56
C ILE A 49 -0.33 10.26 -6.58
N LYS A 50 -0.08 11.55 -6.83
CA LYS A 50 -0.78 12.30 -7.87
C LYS A 50 -0.20 11.92 -9.23
N VAL A 51 -1.08 11.60 -10.17
CA VAL A 51 -0.69 11.29 -11.54
C VAL A 51 -1.56 12.01 -12.56
N ASP A 52 -1.03 12.17 -13.77
CA ASP A 52 -1.79 12.64 -14.93
C ASP A 52 -2.64 11.50 -15.55
N SER A 53 -3.32 11.79 -16.67
CA SER A 53 -4.13 10.80 -17.40
C SER A 53 -3.32 9.66 -18.02
N ASN A 54 -1.99 9.79 -18.11
CA ASN A 54 -1.07 8.78 -18.63
C ASN A 54 -0.31 8.06 -17.51
N TYR A 55 -0.71 8.24 -16.25
CA TYR A 55 -0.08 7.66 -15.06
C TYR A 55 1.33 8.20 -14.73
N LYS A 56 1.70 9.37 -15.28
CA LYS A 56 2.95 10.05 -14.93
C LYS A 56 2.81 10.84 -13.64
N THR A 57 3.88 10.82 -12.84
CA THR A 57 4.04 11.72 -11.70
C THR A 57 4.51 13.11 -12.16
N ASN A 58 4.87 14.00 -11.23
CA ASN A 58 5.53 15.27 -11.53
C ASN A 58 6.99 15.10 -12.02
N ASP A 59 7.56 13.89 -11.90
CA ASP A 59 8.80 13.51 -12.58
C ASP A 59 8.47 12.77 -13.88
N GLU A 60 8.98 13.27 -15.00
CA GLU A 60 8.69 12.78 -16.36
C GLU A 60 9.19 11.35 -16.63
N ASP A 61 10.13 10.86 -15.83
CA ASP A 61 10.70 9.52 -15.93
C ASP A 61 10.02 8.52 -14.98
N ILE A 62 9.11 8.98 -14.11
CA ILE A 62 8.47 8.18 -13.06
C ILE A 62 6.96 8.06 -13.30
N TYR A 63 6.50 6.81 -13.34
CA TYR A 63 5.09 6.44 -13.51
C TYR A 63 4.60 5.67 -12.28
N ALA A 64 3.35 5.87 -11.90
CA ALA A 64 2.70 5.17 -10.77
C ALA A 64 1.32 4.66 -11.16
N VAL A 65 0.96 3.46 -10.71
CA VAL A 65 -0.30 2.77 -11.08
C VAL A 65 -0.88 1.98 -9.91
N GLY A 66 -2.14 1.56 -10.05
CA GLY A 66 -2.82 0.68 -9.08
C GLY A 66 -3.17 1.39 -7.77
N ASP A 67 -3.08 0.68 -6.65
CA ASP A 67 -3.52 1.17 -5.33
C ASP A 67 -2.67 2.32 -4.76
N ALA A 68 -1.57 2.65 -5.42
CA ALA A 68 -0.65 3.71 -5.02
C ALA A 68 -1.06 5.11 -5.50
N ILE A 69 -1.98 5.21 -6.46
CA ILE A 69 -2.39 6.49 -7.07
C ILE A 69 -3.79 6.92 -6.66
N GLU A 70 -4.02 8.23 -6.74
CA GLU A 70 -5.37 8.75 -6.84
C GLU A 70 -5.79 8.99 -8.28
N VAL A 71 -7.09 8.86 -8.53
CA VAL A 71 -7.70 9.14 -9.82
C VAL A 71 -8.90 10.05 -9.63
N TYR A 72 -9.13 10.94 -10.59
CA TYR A 72 -10.31 11.78 -10.62
C TYR A 72 -11.53 10.96 -11.02
N ASN A 73 -12.53 10.89 -10.15
CA ASN A 73 -13.82 10.27 -10.46
C ASN A 73 -14.77 11.32 -11.04
N SER A 74 -15.00 11.26 -12.35
CA SER A 74 -15.87 12.21 -13.06
C SER A 74 -17.35 12.12 -12.67
N LEU A 75 -17.80 11.01 -12.09
CA LEU A 75 -19.19 10.86 -11.63
C LEU A 75 -19.41 11.61 -10.32
N THR A 76 -18.46 11.52 -9.40
CA THR A 76 -18.55 12.13 -8.06
C THR A 76 -17.82 13.46 -7.95
N HIS A 77 -17.18 13.92 -9.03
CA HIS A 77 -16.38 15.15 -9.10
C HIS A 77 -15.35 15.27 -7.97
N SER A 78 -14.68 14.16 -7.64
CA SER A 78 -13.75 14.07 -6.51
C SER A 78 -12.62 13.07 -6.79
N TYR A 79 -11.48 13.28 -6.14
CA TYR A 79 -10.36 12.33 -6.18
C TYR A 79 -10.63 11.15 -5.24
N THR A 80 -10.32 9.94 -5.72
CA THR A 80 -10.43 8.71 -4.92
C THR A 80 -9.17 7.88 -5.04
N LYS A 81 -8.84 7.15 -3.97
CA LYS A 81 -7.87 6.06 -4.06
C LYS A 81 -8.49 4.93 -4.86
N LEU A 82 -7.73 4.39 -5.81
CA LEU A 82 -8.13 3.22 -6.56
C LEU A 82 -7.89 2.00 -5.67
N PHE A 83 -8.87 1.55 -4.89
CA PHE A 83 -8.74 0.30 -4.15
C PHE A 83 -9.07 -0.87 -5.08
N LEU A 84 -8.08 -1.60 -5.60
CA LEU A 84 -8.32 -2.75 -6.49
C LEU A 84 -8.87 -4.00 -5.78
N TYR A 85 -9.03 -3.97 -4.45
CA TYR A 85 -9.61 -5.08 -3.70
C TYR A 85 -10.93 -4.71 -3.01
N HIS A 86 -12.03 -5.12 -3.63
CA HIS A 86 -13.32 -5.30 -2.97
C HIS A 86 -13.21 -6.56 -2.07
N LYS A 87 -13.15 -6.39 -0.75
CA LYS A 87 -13.46 -7.49 0.16
C LYS A 87 -14.97 -7.69 0.18
N SER A 88 -15.45 -8.68 -0.59
CA SER A 88 -16.68 -9.40 -0.26
C SER A 88 -16.47 -10.28 0.97
#